data_AF-A0A971JB67-F1
#
_entry.id   AF-A0A971JB67-F1
#
_cell.length_a   1.000
_cell.length_b   1.000
_cell.length_c   1.000
_cell.angle_alpha   90.00
_cell.angle_beta   90.00
_cell.angle_gamma   90.00
#
_symmetry.space_group_name_H-M   'P 1'
#
loop_
_entity.id
_entity.type
_entity.pdbx_description
1 polymer ?
#
loop_
_entity_poly.entity_id
_entity_poly.type
_entity_poly.pdbx_seq_one_letter_code
_entity_poly.pdbx_strand_id
1 'polypeptide(L)' 'MKKENWYKFMYVISGLLVVGFIIRLTADYIQYDPIATSFPFYASVLMRSIEFLLPSLIVFITAIIFKKYAKKN' A
#
# COMPACT_ATOMS: atom_id res chain seq x y z
N MET A 1 -21.15 -0.97 -8.09
CA MET A 1 -20.70 -2.37 -7.89
C MET A 1 -21.74 -3.12 -7.08
N LYS A 2 -22.08 -4.36 -7.45
CA LYS A 2 -22.90 -5.23 -6.59
C LYS A 2 -22.12 -5.57 -5.31
N LYS A 3 -22.79 -5.70 -4.16
CA LYS A 3 -22.15 -5.94 -2.84
C LYS A 3 -21.19 -7.15 -2.85
N GLU A 4 -21.52 -8.17 -3.63
CA GLU A 4 -20.73 -9.38 -3.88
C GLU A 4 -19.35 -9.14 -4.53
N ASN A 5 -19.11 -7.98 -5.15
CA ASN A 5 -17.82 -7.67 -5.79
C ASN A 5 -16.95 -6.69 -4.98
N TRP A 6 -17.39 -6.27 -3.79
CA TRP A 6 -16.67 -5.29 -2.98
C TRP A 6 -15.26 -5.76 -2.57
N TYR A 7 -15.13 -7.04 -2.19
CA TYR A 7 -13.82 -7.61 -1.82
C TYR A 7 -12.83 -7.62 -3.00
N LYS A 8 -13.32 -7.80 -4.24
CA LYS A 8 -12.46 -7.74 -5.45
C LYS A 8 -11.92 -6.33 -5.65
N PHE A 9 -12.76 -5.32 -5.47
CA PHE A 9 -12.34 -3.92 -5.54
C PHE A 9 -11.32 -3.56 -4.47
N MET A 10 -11.50 -4.04 -3.23
CA MET A 10 -10.53 -3.84 -2.16
C MET A 10 -9.17 -4.49 -2.48
N TYR A 11 -9.15 -5.68 -3.09
CA TYR A 11 -7.88 -6.26 -3.57
C TYR A 11 -7.19 -5.39 -4.63
N VAL A 12 -7.96 -4.82 -5.56
CA VAL A 12 -7.40 -3.89 -6.56
C VAL A 12 -6.80 -2.65 -5.88
N ILE A 13 -7.50 -2.05 -4.91
CA ILE A 13 -6.98 -0.90 -4.14
C ILE A 13 -5.70 -1.27 -3.39
N SER A 14 -5.69 -2.41 -2.70
CA SER A 14 -4.50 -2.91 -2.00
C SER A 14 -3.30 -3.07 -2.95
N GLY A 15 -3.53 -3.63 -4.14
CA GLY A 15 -2.51 -3.72 -5.19
C GLY A 15 -2.00 -2.35 -5.66
N LEU A 16 -2.91 -1.40 -5.90
CA LEU A 16 -2.55 -0.02 -6.29
C LEU A 16 -1.72 0.68 -5.23
N LEU A 17 -1.99 0.47 -3.94
CA LEU A 17 -1.19 1.03 -2.86
C LEU A 17 0.25 0.48 -2.85
N VAL A 18 0.43 -0.82 -3.13
CA VAL A 18 1.77 -1.42 -3.25
C VAL A 18 2.51 -0.88 -4.48
N VAL A 19 1.82 -0.72 -5.62
CA VAL A 19 2.42 -0.11 -6.82
C VAL A 19 2.81 1.34 -6.55
N GLY A 20 1.95 2.11 -5.89
CA GLY A 20 2.23 3.49 -5.48
C GLY A 20 3.44 3.60 -4.54
N PHE A 21 3.58 2.67 -3.60
CA PHE A 21 4.76 2.57 -2.74
C PHE A 21 6.04 2.42 -3.56
N ILE A 22 6.06 1.48 -4.52
CA ILE A 22 7.25 1.22 -5.35
C ILE A 22 7.61 2.47 -6.15
N ILE A 23 6.65 3.07 -6.85
CA ILE A 23 6.87 4.26 -7.68
C ILE A 23 7.43 5.41 -6.82
N ARG A 24 6.83 5.65 -5.65
CA ARG A 24 7.25 6.75 -4.78
C ARG A 24 8.62 6.50 -4.16
N LEU A 25 8.89 5.27 -3.71
CA LEU A 25 10.18 4.91 -3.14
C LEU A 25 11.30 5.01 -4.19
N THR A 26 11.05 4.60 -5.42
CA THR A 26 12.00 4.76 -6.52
C THR A 26 12.25 6.24 -6.83
N ALA A 27 11.20 7.07 -6.85
CA ALA A 27 11.36 8.52 -7.03
C ALA A 27 12.19 9.15 -5.89
N ASP A 28 11.91 8.78 -4.64
CA ASP A 28 12.66 9.25 -3.48
C ASP A 28 14.13 8.79 -3.56
N TYR A 29 14.41 7.57 -4.07
CA TYR A 29 15.76 7.07 -4.28
C TYR A 29 16.53 7.83 -5.36
N ILE A 30 15.89 8.10 -6.50
CA ILE A 30 16.52 8.85 -7.60
C ILE A 30 16.86 10.29 -7.17
N GLN A 31 16.03 10.90 -6.32
CA GLN A 31 16.24 12.26 -5.81
C GLN A 31 17.15 12.31 -4.58
N TYR A 32 17.54 11.16 -4.03
CA TYR A 32 18.32 11.10 -2.81
C TYR A 32 19.79 11.47 -3.08
N ASP A 33 20.23 12.60 -2.52
CA ASP A 33 21.63 13.01 -2.52
C ASP A 33 22.24 12.82 -1.11
N PRO A 34 23.08 11.79 -0.88
CA PRO A 34 23.68 11.53 0.43
C PRO A 34 24.65 12.61 0.92
N ILE A 35 25.12 13.50 0.04
CA ILE A 35 26.06 14.57 0.37
C ILE A 35 25.30 15.83 0.77
N ALA A 36 24.20 16.14 0.08
CA ALA A 36 23.35 17.29 0.38
C ALA A 36 22.29 17.01 1.47
N THR A 37 21.92 15.74 1.68
CA THR A 37 20.81 15.37 2.56
C THR A 37 21.35 14.80 3.88
N SER A 38 21.11 15.51 4.98
CA SER A 38 21.47 15.05 6.34
C SER A 38 20.55 13.94 6.87
N PHE A 39 19.45 13.66 6.17
CA PHE A 39 18.47 12.65 6.55
C PHE A 39 18.71 11.33 5.81
N PRO A 40 18.82 10.19 6.51
CA PRO A 40 19.20 8.93 5.88
C PRO A 40 18.05 8.29 5.09
N PHE A 41 18.36 7.69 3.95
CA PHE A 41 17.36 7.09 3.05
C PHE A 41 16.45 6.04 3.73
N TYR A 42 16.95 5.27 4.70
CA TYR A 42 16.14 4.27 5.41
C TYR A 42 14.93 4.89 6.14
N ALA A 43 15.04 6.16 6.54
CA ALA A 43 13.94 6.82 7.21
C ALA A 43 12.83 7.22 6.22
N SER A 44 13.19 7.56 4.97
CA SER A 44 12.22 7.69 3.87
C SER A 44 11.53 6.35 3.58
N VAL A 45 12.28 5.25 3.55
CA VAL A 45 11.71 3.89 3.38
C VAL A 45 10.67 3.59 4.47
N LEU A 46 10.99 3.89 5.73
CA LEU A 46 10.07 3.68 6.86
C LEU A 46 8.80 4.55 6.72
N MET A 47 8.95 5.85 6.42
CA MET A 47 7.80 6.73 6.24
C MET A 47 6.90 6.26 5.11
N ARG A 48 7.46 5.93 3.94
CA ARG A 48 6.67 5.40 2.80
C ARG A 48 6.02 4.06 3.12
N SER A 49 6.66 3.22 3.93
CA SER A 49 6.09 1.94 4.35
C SER A 49 4.85 2.15 5.21
N ILE A 50 4.89 3.10 6.14
CA ILE A 50 3.73 3.46 6.97
C ILE A 50 2.64 4.12 6.12
N GLU A 51 2.98 4.97 5.16
CA GLU A 51 2.02 5.67 4.31
C GLU A 51 1.29 4.75 3.32
N PHE A 52 1.95 3.72 2.78
CA PHE A 52 1.39 2.89 1.71
C PHE A 52 1.17 1.43 2.10
N LEU A 53 2.16 0.78 2.73
CA LEU A 53 2.07 -0.64 3.05
C LEU A 53 1.11 -0.90 4.20
N LEU A 54 1.09 -0.04 5.23
CA LEU A 54 0.18 -0.21 6.37
C LEU A 54 -1.30 -0.05 5.94
N PRO A 55 -1.71 1.00 5.19
CA PRO A 55 -3.05 1.06 4.61
C PRO A 55 -3.34 -0.09 3.65
N SER A 56 -2.37 -0.51 2.83
CA SER A 56 -2.56 -1.66 1.93
C SER A 56 -2.88 -2.93 2.71
N LEU A 57 -2.18 -3.19 3.82
CA LEU A 57 -2.42 -4.33 4.69
C LEU A 57 -3.82 -4.27 5.32
N ILE A 58 -4.26 -3.11 5.80
CA ILE A 58 -5.60 -2.93 6.36
C ILE A 58 -6.68 -3.21 5.30
N VAL A 59 -6.51 -2.67 4.09
CA VAL A 59 -7.44 -2.91 2.97
C VAL A 59 -7.45 -4.38 2.55
N PHE A 60 -6.29 -5.04 2.57
CA PHE A 60 -6.17 -6.45 2.24
C PHE A 60 -6.87 -7.36 3.26
N ILE A 61 -6.67 -7.11 4.55
CA ILE A 61 -7.31 -7.85 5.64
C ILE A 61 -8.83 -7.66 5.59
N THR A 62 -9.29 -6.43 5.40
CA THR A 62 -10.73 -6.16 5.25
C THR A 62 -11.31 -6.87 4.03
N ALA A 63 -10.60 -6.90 2.89
CA ALA A 63 -11.02 -7.69 1.72
C ALA A 63 -11.19 -9.18 2.04
N ILE A 64 -10.26 -9.78 2.78
CA ILE A 64 -10.34 -11.20 3.20
C ILE A 64 -11.57 -11.45 4.07
N ILE A 65 -11.82 -10.56 5.05
CA ILE A 65 -12.97 -10.67 5.94
C ILE A 65 -14.28 -10.59 5.14
N PHE A 66 -14.41 -9.60 4.25
CA PHE A 66 -15.59 -9.45 3.39
C PHE A 66 -15.80 -10.65 2.46
N LYS A 67 -14.72 -11.18 1.86
CA LYS A 67 -14.79 -12.40 1.05
C LYS A 67 -15.31 -13.60 1.84
N LYS A 68 -14.91 -13.74 3.11
CA LYS A 68 -15.37 -14.83 3.99
C LYS A 68 -16.87 -14.70 4.31
N TYR A 69 -17.35 -13.49 4.60
CA TYR A 69 -18.79 -13.25 4.82
C TYR A 69 -19.62 -13.47 3.56
N ALA A 70 -19.14 -13.02 2.40
CA ALA A 70 -19.81 -13.21 1.12
C ALA A 70 -19.91 -14.69 0.68
N LYS A 71 -19.02 -15.57 1.17
CA LYS A 71 -19.07 -17.02 0.92
C LYS A 71 -20.00 -17.76 1.89
N LYS A 72 -20.32 -17.17 3.05
CA LYS A 72 -21.13 -17.81 4.10
C LYS A 72 -22.63 -17.56 3.92
N ASN A 73 -23.00 -16.47 3.25
CA ASN A 73 -24.35 -16.19 2.78
C ASN A 73 -24.56 -16.72 1.36
#